data_AF-J9FI19-F1
#
_entry.id   AF-J9FI19-F1
#
_cell.length_a   1.000
_cell.length_b   1.000
_cell.length_c   1.000
_cell.angle_alpha   90.00
_cell.angle_beta   90.00
_cell.angle_gamma   90.00
#
_symmetry.space_group_name_H-M   'P 1'
#
loop_
_entity.id
_entity.type
_entity.pdbx_description
1 polymer ?
#
loop_
_entity_poly.entity_id
_entity_poly.type
_entity_poly.pdbx_seq_one_letter_code
_entity_poly.pdbx_strand_id
1 'polypeptide(L)'
;MEVALSAAVQMMVFSKAAGVMFTVNVATGDDSNILIEGAWGLGELVVQGTVTPDNYTVEKATNKIVEKNVNYQDIKMVRKAGGDCEEIAVPDEERNMQKLTDEQILELAGYAKKIEAHYGCYMDMEWGVDERDGKIWILQARPETVWSRRNKENGGAPKQEEKKVTTDRKVIVKGLPASPGNVAGKVHVILDPSHIDEFKEGEILV
;
A
#
# COMPACT_ATOMS: atom_id res chain seq x y z
N MET A 1 14.30 -6.32 -28.40
CA MET A 1 14.06 -5.02 -27.73
C MET A 1 15.30 -4.70 -26.94
N GLU A 2 15.96 -3.58 -27.23
CA GLU A 2 16.99 -3.05 -26.32
C GLU A 2 16.27 -2.33 -25.18
N VAL A 3 16.61 -2.68 -23.95
CA VAL A 3 16.06 -2.08 -22.73
C VAL A 3 17.05 -1.02 -22.26
N ALA A 4 16.58 0.22 -22.08
CA ALA A 4 17.37 1.28 -21.45
C ALA A 4 16.91 1.48 -20.00
N LEU A 5 17.85 1.88 -19.13
CA LEU A 5 17.61 2.14 -17.71
C LEU A 5 17.81 3.64 -17.43
N SER A 6 16.94 4.22 -16.60
CA SER A 6 17.12 5.54 -16.01
C SER A 6 17.22 5.41 -14.50
N ALA A 7 18.17 6.10 -13.88
CA ALA A 7 18.35 6.14 -12.43
C ALA A 7 17.97 7.53 -11.90
N ALA A 8 17.01 7.58 -10.99
CA ALA A 8 16.63 8.80 -10.30
C ALA A 8 17.51 8.99 -9.05
N VAL A 9 18.13 10.16 -8.90
CA VAL A 9 18.87 10.55 -7.69
C VAL A 9 18.02 11.58 -6.95
N GLN A 10 17.42 11.16 -5.83
CA GLN A 10 16.47 11.94 -5.05
C GLN A 10 17.02 12.23 -3.65
N MET A 11 16.65 13.38 -3.07
CA MET A 11 16.96 13.68 -1.68
C MET A 11 16.20 12.74 -0.75
N MET A 12 16.90 12.13 0.21
CA MET A 12 16.29 11.27 1.22
C MET A 12 15.54 12.08 2.26
N VAL A 13 14.33 11.63 2.60
CA VAL A 13 13.55 12.15 3.73
C VAL A 13 14.07 11.54 5.02
N PHE A 14 14.13 12.34 6.09
CA PHE A 14 14.48 11.88 7.44
C PHE A 14 13.22 11.29 8.07
N SER A 15 12.77 10.14 7.57
CA SER A 15 11.42 9.65 7.85
C SER A 15 11.24 9.21 9.30
N LYS A 16 10.40 9.94 10.04
CA LYS A 16 9.80 9.46 11.29
C LYS A 16 8.86 8.29 10.99
N ALA A 17 8.01 8.48 9.98
CA ALA A 17 7.09 7.48 9.48
C ALA A 17 7.00 7.63 7.95
N ALA A 18 6.69 6.54 7.27
CA ALA A 18 6.52 6.50 5.83
C ALA A 18 5.57 5.37 5.45
N GLY A 19 5.09 5.41 4.22
CA GLY A 19 4.24 4.34 3.71
C GLY A 19 3.62 4.68 2.37
N VAL A 20 2.48 4.06 2.11
CA VAL A 20 1.76 4.13 0.84
C VAL A 20 0.36 4.71 1.05
N MET A 21 -0.23 5.23 -0.01
CA MET A 21 -1.64 5.59 -0.02
C MET A 21 -2.25 5.37 -1.40
N PHE A 22 -3.53 5.00 -1.39
CA PHE A 22 -4.29 4.67 -2.59
C PHE A 22 -5.56 5.50 -2.64
N THR A 23 -5.91 6.01 -3.83
CA THR A 23 -7.19 6.70 -4.03
C THR A 23 -8.34 5.76 -4.40
N VAL A 24 -8.12 4.44 -4.33
CA VAL A 24 -9.14 3.43 -4.52
C VAL A 24 -8.82 2.26 -3.60
N ASN A 25 -9.83 1.59 -3.08
CA ASN A 25 -9.64 0.32 -2.43
C ASN A 25 -9.19 -0.71 -3.47
N VAL A 26 -7.90 -1.08 -3.44
CA VAL A 26 -7.30 -2.00 -4.41
C VAL A 26 -7.96 -3.38 -4.42
N ALA A 27 -8.54 -3.81 -3.29
CA ALA A 27 -9.22 -5.10 -3.18
C ALA A 27 -10.64 -5.08 -3.75
N THR A 28 -11.39 -4.01 -3.54
CA THR A 28 -12.83 -3.97 -3.87
C THR A 28 -13.17 -3.11 -5.07
N GLY A 29 -12.32 -2.14 -5.40
CA GLY A 29 -12.58 -1.09 -6.40
C GLY A 29 -13.42 0.06 -5.88
N ASP A 30 -13.72 0.09 -4.58
CA ASP A 30 -14.43 1.21 -3.94
C ASP A 30 -13.56 2.47 -3.96
N ASP A 31 -14.00 3.50 -4.66
CA ASP A 31 -13.30 4.77 -4.82
C ASP A 31 -13.86 5.90 -3.94
N SER A 32 -14.79 5.58 -3.04
CA SER A 32 -15.35 6.55 -2.09
C SER A 32 -14.34 6.96 -1.01
N ASN A 33 -13.29 6.15 -0.82
CA ASN A 33 -12.30 6.30 0.25
C ASN A 33 -10.87 6.45 -0.27
N ILE A 34 -10.03 7.09 0.54
CA ILE A 34 -8.57 7.08 0.42
C ILE A 34 -8.05 6.16 1.52
N LEU A 35 -7.21 5.22 1.14
CA LEU A 35 -6.53 4.31 2.06
C LEU A 35 -5.11 4.81 2.27
N ILE A 36 -4.69 4.93 3.52
CA ILE A 36 -3.35 5.37 3.90
C ILE A 36 -2.77 4.30 4.82
N GLU A 37 -1.61 3.78 4.45
CA GLU A 37 -0.84 2.83 5.26
C GLU A 37 0.46 3.48 5.71
N GLY A 38 0.81 3.34 6.98
CA GLY A 38 2.01 3.96 7.55
C GLY A 38 2.71 3.10 8.59
N ALA A 39 4.03 3.09 8.54
CA ALA A 39 4.90 2.43 9.52
C ALA A 39 5.98 3.41 10.02
N TRP A 40 6.59 3.11 11.17
CA TRP A 40 7.75 3.84 11.66
C TRP A 40 8.97 3.66 10.74
N GLY A 41 9.76 4.72 10.59
CA GLY A 41 10.99 4.74 9.80
C GLY A 41 10.76 4.92 8.29
N LEU A 42 11.69 4.41 7.49
CA LEU A 42 11.64 4.41 6.03
C LEU A 42 10.57 3.41 5.51
N GLY A 43 9.92 3.75 4.40
CA GLY A 43 8.76 3.02 3.87
C GLY A 43 9.08 1.66 3.25
N GLU A 44 10.37 1.31 3.11
CA GLU A 44 10.83 0.05 2.50
C GLU A 44 10.18 -1.18 3.16
N LEU A 45 10.08 -1.21 4.49
CA LEU A 45 9.49 -2.34 5.21
C LEU A 45 7.99 -2.51 4.96
N VAL A 46 7.28 -1.43 4.62
CA VAL A 46 5.87 -1.47 4.22
C VAL A 46 5.75 -2.09 2.84
N VAL A 47 6.56 -1.62 1.89
CA VAL A 47 6.56 -2.12 0.50
C VAL A 47 6.96 -3.59 0.43
N GLN A 48 7.88 -4.03 1.28
CA GLN A 48 8.30 -5.43 1.39
C GLN A 48 7.29 -6.33 2.13
N GLY A 49 6.31 -5.75 2.83
CA GLY A 49 5.38 -6.50 3.67
C GLY A 49 6.02 -7.10 4.93
N THR A 50 7.16 -6.58 5.35
CA THR A 50 7.92 -7.07 6.52
C THR A 50 7.27 -6.63 7.84
N VAL A 51 6.60 -5.48 7.83
CA VAL A 51 5.86 -4.96 8.99
C VAL A 51 4.39 -4.81 8.67
N THR A 52 3.53 -4.96 9.67
CA THR A 52 2.10 -4.64 9.55
C THR A 52 1.91 -3.13 9.76
N PRO A 53 1.57 -2.34 8.73
CA PRO A 53 1.41 -0.91 8.89
C PRO A 53 0.13 -0.58 9.67
N ASP A 54 0.05 0.63 10.23
CA ASP A 54 -1.24 1.21 10.58
C ASP A 54 -2.06 1.44 9.31
N ASN A 55 -3.38 1.27 9.38
CA ASN A 55 -4.29 1.55 8.27
C ASN A 55 -5.25 2.67 8.65
N TYR A 56 -5.37 3.68 7.80
CA TYR A 56 -6.29 4.78 7.97
C TYR A 56 -7.17 4.93 6.73
N THR A 57 -8.47 5.06 6.95
CA THR A 57 -9.45 5.25 5.87
C THR A 57 -10.04 6.64 5.98
N VAL A 58 -9.96 7.42 4.90
CA VAL A 58 -10.53 8.77 4.81
C VAL A 58 -11.59 8.81 3.72
N GLU A 59 -12.81 9.20 4.06
CA GLU A 59 -13.89 9.37 3.07
C GLU A 59 -13.63 10.60 2.20
N LYS A 60 -13.58 10.42 0.87
CA LYS A 60 -13.24 11.51 -0.07
C LYS A 60 -14.26 12.65 -0.04
N ALA A 61 -15.53 12.31 0.10
CA ALA A 61 -16.65 13.25 0.02
C ALA A 61 -16.63 14.25 1.19
N THR A 62 -16.46 13.76 2.41
CA THR A 62 -16.49 14.61 3.62
C THR A 62 -15.11 14.97 4.15
N ASN A 63 -14.06 14.34 3.64
CA ASN A 63 -12.68 14.47 4.13
C ASN A 63 -12.57 14.15 5.63
N LYS A 64 -13.25 13.09 6.07
CA LYS A 64 -13.26 12.63 7.45
C LYS A 64 -12.57 11.28 7.55
N ILE A 65 -11.81 11.09 8.63
CA ILE A 65 -11.29 9.78 9.00
C ILE A 65 -12.47 8.92 9.45
N VAL A 66 -12.72 7.82 8.74
CA VAL A 66 -13.82 6.88 9.04
C VAL A 66 -13.33 5.63 9.74
N GLU A 67 -12.05 5.29 9.62
CA GLU A 67 -11.44 4.12 10.26
C GLU A 67 -9.97 4.39 10.60
N LYS A 68 -9.52 3.88 11.75
CA LYS A 68 -8.12 3.83 12.17
C LYS A 68 -7.81 2.47 12.79
N ASN A 69 -6.91 1.73 12.17
CA ASN A 69 -6.40 0.46 12.68
C ASN A 69 -4.92 0.66 13.01
N VAL A 70 -4.61 0.75 14.31
CA VAL A 70 -3.24 0.92 14.81
C VAL A 70 -2.66 -0.46 15.13
N ASN A 71 -1.48 -0.76 14.59
CA ASN A 71 -0.84 -2.06 14.70
C ASN A 71 0.46 -1.98 15.49
N TYR A 72 0.82 -3.10 16.13
CA TYR A 72 2.11 -3.26 16.77
C TYR A 72 3.23 -3.26 15.73
N GLN A 73 4.33 -2.54 16.01
CA GLN A 73 5.54 -2.55 15.18
C GLN A 73 6.78 -2.55 16.09
N ASP A 74 7.63 -3.56 15.96
CA ASP A 74 8.84 -3.77 16.77
C ASP A 74 10.15 -3.41 16.07
N ILE A 75 10.14 -3.31 14.75
CA ILE A 75 11.31 -2.93 13.95
C ILE A 75 10.99 -1.74 13.04
N LYS A 76 12.00 -0.90 12.81
CA LYS A 76 11.94 0.20 11.82
C LYS A 76 13.25 0.30 11.07
N MET A 77 13.18 0.68 9.80
CA MET A 77 14.35 0.96 8.97
C MET A 77 14.73 2.43 9.12
N VAL A 78 16.00 2.72 9.41
CA VAL A 78 16.51 4.09 9.55
C VAL A 78 17.73 4.32 8.66
N ARG A 79 17.97 5.59 8.30
CA ARG A 79 19.17 5.99 7.57
C ARG A 79 20.37 6.09 8.54
N LYS A 80 21.53 5.60 8.12
CA LYS A 80 22.79 5.78 8.85
C LYS A 80 23.47 7.10 8.49
N ALA A 81 24.21 7.68 9.43
CA ALA A 81 24.91 8.95 9.21
C ALA A 81 25.82 8.93 7.97
N GLY A 82 26.54 7.82 7.75
CA GLY A 82 27.51 7.62 6.65
C GLY A 82 26.91 7.20 5.31
N GLY A 83 25.59 7.10 5.17
CA GLY A 83 24.95 6.41 4.05
C GLY A 83 24.54 4.98 4.42
N ASP A 84 23.71 4.36 3.57
CA ASP A 84 22.98 3.11 3.84
C ASP A 84 21.85 3.23 4.88
N CYS A 85 21.12 2.12 5.02
CA CYS A 85 20.02 1.95 5.94
C CYS A 85 20.31 0.76 6.87
N GLU A 86 19.70 0.77 8.05
CA GLU A 86 19.71 -0.36 8.97
C GLU A 86 18.36 -0.53 9.66
N GLU A 87 18.05 -1.76 10.03
CA GLU A 87 16.90 -2.08 10.86
C GLU A 87 17.28 -1.93 12.33
N ILE A 88 16.44 -1.21 13.08
CA ILE A 88 16.57 -1.03 14.51
C ILE A 88 15.26 -1.38 15.20
N ALA A 89 15.33 -1.72 16.49
CA ALA A 89 14.14 -1.90 17.30
C ALA A 89 13.40 -0.57 17.48
N VAL A 90 12.07 -0.61 17.37
CA VAL A 90 11.19 0.47 17.80
C VAL A 90 11.20 0.51 19.34
N PRO A 91 11.37 1.69 19.97
CA PRO A 91 11.23 1.85 21.42
C PRO A 91 9.91 1.25 21.92
N ASP A 92 9.94 0.60 23.09
CA ASP A 92 8.77 -0.15 23.61
C ASP A 92 7.53 0.73 23.72
N GLU A 93 7.71 2.00 24.09
CA GLU A 93 6.66 3.01 24.18
C GLU A 93 6.03 3.39 22.83
N GLU A 94 6.77 3.28 21.72
CA GLU A 94 6.31 3.64 20.36
C GLU A 94 5.60 2.48 19.64
N ARG A 95 5.79 1.23 20.08
CA ARG A 95 5.39 0.05 19.30
C ARG A 95 3.90 -0.03 19.02
N ASN A 96 3.07 0.42 19.96
CA ASN A 96 1.61 0.43 19.86
C ASN A 96 1.05 1.84 19.57
N MET A 97 1.90 2.82 19.31
CA MET A 97 1.47 4.18 19.03
C MET A 97 1.00 4.33 17.58
N GLN A 98 0.05 5.24 17.38
CA GLN A 98 -0.40 5.70 16.06
C GLN A 98 0.78 6.40 15.34
N LYS A 99 1.06 6.01 14.09
CA LYS A 99 2.25 6.48 13.35
C LYS A 99 2.09 7.91 12.82
N LEU A 100 0.86 8.25 12.44
CA LEU A 100 0.49 9.58 11.95
C LEU A 100 -0.41 10.29 12.96
N THR A 101 -0.38 11.62 13.02
CA THR A 101 -1.46 12.37 13.68
C THR A 101 -2.69 12.45 12.79
N ASP A 102 -3.85 12.76 13.37
CA ASP A 102 -5.09 12.90 12.60
C ASP A 102 -4.99 14.05 11.58
N GLU A 103 -4.25 15.12 11.90
CA GLU A 103 -3.95 16.23 10.98
C GLU A 103 -3.13 15.75 9.78
N GLN A 104 -2.09 14.93 10.02
CA GLN A 104 -1.25 14.38 8.95
C GLN A 104 -2.02 13.42 8.04
N ILE A 105 -2.92 12.60 8.61
CA ILE A 105 -3.82 11.72 7.85
C ILE A 105 -4.70 12.55 6.89
N LEU A 106 -5.30 13.62 7.40
CA LEU A 106 -6.15 14.50 6.59
C LEU A 106 -5.36 15.32 5.56
N GLU A 107 -4.13 15.70 5.87
CA GLU A 107 -3.22 16.38 4.94
C GLU A 107 -2.83 15.46 3.78
N LEU A 108 -2.43 14.21 4.06
CA LEU A 108 -2.16 13.18 3.06
C LEU A 108 -3.38 12.93 2.16
N ALA A 109 -4.57 12.79 2.74
CA ALA A 109 -5.81 12.66 1.97
C ALA A 109 -6.03 13.88 1.05
N GLY A 110 -5.71 15.08 1.53
CA GLY A 110 -5.73 16.30 0.73
C GLY A 110 -4.76 16.25 -0.47
N TYR A 111 -3.55 15.72 -0.28
CA TYR A 111 -2.60 15.50 -1.38
C TYR A 111 -3.09 14.45 -2.36
N ALA A 112 -3.57 13.30 -1.88
CA ALA A 112 -4.10 12.22 -2.70
C ALA A 112 -5.21 12.72 -3.65
N LYS A 113 -6.17 13.50 -3.15
CA LYS A 113 -7.25 14.09 -3.98
C LYS A 113 -6.73 15.01 -5.07
N LYS A 114 -5.73 15.84 -4.77
CA LYS A 114 -5.14 16.77 -5.75
C LYS A 114 -4.35 16.00 -6.83
N ILE A 115 -3.61 14.97 -6.43
CA ILE A 115 -2.83 14.13 -7.35
C ILE A 115 -3.78 13.33 -8.25
N GLU A 116 -4.79 12.66 -7.70
CA GLU A 116 -5.82 11.96 -8.47
C GLU A 116 -6.51 12.88 -9.48
N ALA A 117 -6.93 14.07 -9.05
CA ALA A 117 -7.56 15.05 -9.94
C ALA A 117 -6.61 15.53 -11.05
N HIS A 118 -5.31 15.65 -10.77
CA HIS A 118 -4.31 16.05 -11.75
C HIS A 118 -4.09 14.98 -12.83
N TYR A 119 -4.00 13.70 -12.43
CA TYR A 119 -3.75 12.59 -13.35
C TYR A 119 -5.02 12.03 -14.01
N GLY A 120 -6.19 12.28 -13.42
CA GLY A 120 -7.49 11.80 -13.95
C GLY A 120 -7.68 10.28 -13.87
N CYS A 121 -6.96 9.61 -12.96
CA CYS A 121 -7.07 8.18 -12.72
C CYS A 121 -6.75 7.85 -11.26
N TYR A 122 -7.06 6.62 -10.83
CA TYR A 122 -6.73 6.17 -9.49
C TYR A 122 -5.21 6.11 -9.32
N MET A 123 -4.73 6.50 -8.13
CA MET A 123 -3.31 6.68 -7.88
C MET A 123 -2.84 5.79 -6.73
N ASP A 124 -1.64 5.27 -6.90
CA ASP A 124 -0.79 4.64 -5.89
C ASP A 124 0.38 5.59 -5.63
N MET A 125 0.56 5.98 -4.38
CA MET A 125 1.51 7.02 -3.97
C MET A 125 2.30 6.60 -2.75
N GLU A 126 3.58 6.95 -2.74
CA GLU A 126 4.46 6.77 -1.59
C GLU A 126 4.74 8.11 -0.91
N TRP A 127 4.84 8.10 0.41
CA TRP A 127 5.03 9.31 1.21
C TRP A 127 5.96 9.08 2.40
N GLY A 128 6.51 10.17 2.93
CA GLY A 128 7.30 10.18 4.16
C GLY A 128 7.04 11.44 5.00
N VAL A 129 7.00 11.28 6.32
CA VAL A 129 6.93 12.36 7.31
C VAL A 129 8.33 12.62 7.84
N ASP A 130 8.85 13.82 7.62
CA ASP A 130 10.17 14.22 8.08
C ASP A 130 10.16 14.42 9.62
N GLU A 131 11.09 13.78 10.31
CA GLU A 131 11.18 13.82 11.77
C GLU A 131 11.63 15.18 12.32
N ARG A 132 12.23 16.02 11.48
CA ARG A 132 12.83 17.30 11.90
C ARG A 132 11.79 18.40 12.04
N ASP A 133 10.77 18.40 11.18
CA ASP A 133 9.75 19.45 11.12
C ASP A 133 8.30 18.91 11.02
N GLY A 134 8.12 17.58 10.93
CA GLY A 134 6.82 16.94 10.79
C GLY A 134 6.21 17.05 9.39
N LYS A 135 6.96 17.60 8.41
CA LYS A 135 6.46 17.86 7.07
C LYS A 135 6.30 16.55 6.27
N ILE A 136 5.20 16.48 5.53
CA ILE A 136 4.94 15.38 4.60
C ILE A 136 5.58 15.64 3.24
N TRP A 137 6.20 14.61 2.69
CA TRP A 137 6.76 14.57 1.34
C TRP A 137 6.11 13.44 0.54
N ILE A 138 5.71 13.73 -0.71
CA ILE A 138 5.32 12.70 -1.68
C ILE A 138 6.59 12.24 -2.41
N LEU A 139 6.87 10.94 -2.35
CA LEU A 139 8.09 10.33 -2.88
C LEU A 139 7.87 9.77 -4.29
N GLN A 140 6.72 9.14 -4.50
CA GLN A 140 6.31 8.57 -5.78
C GLN A 140 4.80 8.79 -5.96
N ALA A 141 4.37 8.99 -7.20
CA ALA A 141 2.98 8.89 -7.60
C ALA A 141 2.89 8.19 -8.95
N ARG A 142 2.11 7.11 -9.02
CA ARG A 142 1.88 6.37 -10.26
C ARG A 142 0.41 5.96 -10.36
N PRO A 143 -0.14 5.78 -11.57
CA PRO A 143 -1.47 5.22 -11.72
C PRO A 143 -1.55 3.83 -11.07
N GLU A 144 -2.61 3.59 -10.31
CA GLU A 144 -2.95 2.25 -9.83
C GLU A 144 -3.25 1.36 -11.07
N THR A 145 -2.77 0.12 -11.10
CA THR A 145 -2.72 -0.65 -12.35
C THR A 145 -4.00 -1.41 -12.74
N VAL A 146 -4.79 -1.89 -11.78
CA VAL A 146 -5.95 -2.77 -12.02
C VAL A 146 -7.20 -1.96 -12.31
N TRP A 147 -7.56 -1.06 -11.40
CA TRP A 147 -8.75 -0.25 -11.47
C TRP A 147 -8.57 0.97 -12.35
N SER A 148 -7.37 1.56 -12.50
CA SER A 148 -7.23 2.69 -13.45
C SER A 148 -7.38 2.27 -14.90
N ARG A 149 -6.97 1.04 -15.25
CA ARG A 149 -7.24 0.48 -16.60
C ARG A 149 -8.75 0.35 -16.81
N ARG A 150 -9.47 -0.22 -15.83
CA ARG A 150 -10.93 -0.36 -15.88
C ARG A 150 -11.67 0.98 -15.88
N ASN A 151 -11.19 1.97 -15.14
CA ASN A 151 -11.77 3.31 -15.08
C ASN A 151 -11.63 4.03 -16.43
N LYS A 152 -10.44 3.93 -17.07
CA LYS A 152 -10.21 4.45 -18.42
C LYS A 152 -11.07 3.76 -19.49
N GLU A 153 -11.33 2.46 -19.34
CA GLU A 153 -12.12 1.68 -20.29
C GLU A 153 -13.64 1.83 -20.12
N ASN A 154 -14.14 2.02 -18.89
CA ASN A 154 -15.57 1.96 -18.59
C ASN A 154 -16.21 3.24 -18.03
N GLY A 155 -15.45 4.32 -17.83
CA GLY A 155 -16.01 5.64 -17.45
C GLY A 155 -16.70 5.71 -16.09
N GLY A 156 -16.33 4.84 -15.14
CA GLY A 156 -16.87 4.84 -13.79
C GLY A 156 -16.69 3.51 -13.05
N ALA A 157 -16.90 3.55 -11.73
CA ALA A 157 -16.69 2.43 -10.81
C ALA A 157 -17.42 1.14 -11.25
N PRO A 158 -16.82 -0.04 -11.08
CA PRO A 158 -17.37 -1.29 -11.59
C PRO A 158 -18.55 -1.76 -10.72
N LYS A 159 -19.60 -2.24 -11.38
CA LYS A 159 -20.56 -3.15 -10.74
C LYS A 159 -19.83 -4.46 -10.45
N GLN A 160 -19.67 -4.82 -9.18
CA GLN A 160 -19.28 -6.18 -8.81
C GLN A 160 -20.33 -7.15 -9.38
N GLU A 161 -19.95 -7.94 -10.38
CA GLU A 161 -20.70 -9.15 -10.71
C GLU A 161 -20.42 -10.16 -9.60
N GLU A 162 -21.38 -10.32 -8.69
CA GLU A 162 -21.42 -11.45 -7.76
C GLU A 162 -21.50 -12.75 -8.57
N LYS A 163 -20.35 -13.35 -8.86
CA LYS A 163 -20.32 -14.74 -9.30
C LYS A 163 -20.75 -15.60 -8.13
N LYS A 164 -22.01 -16.07 -8.16
CA LYS A 164 -22.56 -17.04 -7.21
C LYS A 164 -21.60 -18.22 -7.04
N VAL A 165 -20.99 -18.33 -5.87
CA VAL A 165 -20.24 -19.52 -5.47
C VAL A 165 -21.26 -20.62 -5.20
N THR A 166 -21.14 -21.75 -5.91
CA THR A 166 -22.16 -22.80 -5.96
C THR A 166 -22.12 -23.80 -4.79
N THR A 167 -21.25 -23.60 -3.78
CA THR A 167 -21.04 -24.56 -2.67
C THR A 167 -20.53 -23.88 -1.40
N ASP A 168 -21.00 -24.31 -0.23
CA ASP A 168 -20.40 -23.98 1.07
C ASP A 168 -18.93 -24.39 1.11
N ARG A 169 -18.03 -23.47 1.47
CA ARG A 169 -16.60 -23.74 1.64
C ARG A 169 -16.21 -23.52 3.10
N LYS A 170 -15.48 -24.46 3.69
CA LYS A 170 -14.84 -24.28 4.99
C LYS A 170 -13.59 -23.41 4.82
N VAL A 171 -13.60 -22.21 5.38
CA VAL A 171 -12.43 -21.33 5.40
C VAL A 171 -11.38 -21.91 6.36
N ILE A 172 -10.22 -22.29 5.82
CA ILE A 172 -9.09 -22.84 6.60
C ILE A 172 -8.04 -21.78 6.96
N VAL A 173 -7.94 -20.71 6.17
CA VAL A 173 -7.02 -19.58 6.38
C VAL A 173 -7.66 -18.30 5.84
N LYS A 174 -7.33 -17.15 6.43
CA LYS A 174 -7.72 -15.81 5.96
C LYS A 174 -6.46 -14.94 5.90
N GLY A 175 -6.42 -14.06 4.90
CA GLY A 175 -5.36 -13.06 4.74
C GLY A 175 -5.94 -11.72 4.30
N LEU A 176 -5.08 -10.74 4.07
CA LEU A 176 -5.46 -9.45 3.52
C LEU A 176 -5.73 -9.58 2.02
N PRO A 177 -6.81 -8.97 1.50
CA PRO A 177 -7.10 -9.03 0.07
C PRO A 177 -6.12 -8.14 -0.71
N ALA A 178 -5.31 -8.74 -1.58
CA ALA A 178 -4.34 -8.01 -2.40
C ALA A 178 -4.85 -7.68 -3.82
N SER A 179 -5.78 -8.48 -4.36
CA SER A 179 -6.31 -8.31 -5.71
C SER A 179 -7.76 -8.81 -5.81
N PRO A 180 -8.63 -8.14 -6.58
CA PRO A 180 -10.01 -8.58 -6.80
C PRO A 180 -10.05 -9.85 -7.67
N GLY A 181 -10.79 -10.86 -7.22
CA GLY A 181 -11.07 -12.04 -8.03
C GLY A 181 -11.35 -13.27 -7.20
N ASN A 182 -11.75 -14.34 -7.90
CA ASN A 182 -11.86 -15.68 -7.34
C ASN A 182 -11.13 -16.64 -8.29
N VAL A 183 -10.18 -17.41 -7.75
CA VAL A 183 -9.44 -18.43 -8.50
C VAL A 183 -9.55 -19.77 -7.79
N ALA A 184 -9.50 -20.86 -8.56
CA ALA A 184 -9.40 -22.21 -8.06
C ALA A 184 -8.32 -22.94 -8.87
N GLY A 185 -7.46 -23.69 -8.19
CA GLY A 185 -6.32 -24.36 -8.80
C GLY A 185 -5.62 -25.28 -7.81
N LYS A 186 -4.70 -26.11 -8.32
CA LYS A 186 -3.83 -26.92 -7.47
C LYS A 186 -2.79 -26.00 -6.83
N VAL A 187 -2.59 -26.11 -5.52
CA VAL A 187 -1.55 -25.36 -4.82
C VAL A 187 -0.17 -25.90 -5.22
N HIS A 188 0.73 -25.00 -5.60
CA HIS A 188 2.14 -25.29 -5.87
C HIS A 188 2.99 -24.40 -4.96
N VAL A 189 3.70 -25.03 -4.01
CA VAL A 189 4.56 -24.32 -3.08
C VAL A 189 5.96 -24.21 -3.67
N ILE A 190 6.43 -22.99 -3.94
CA ILE A 190 7.78 -22.72 -4.46
C ILE A 190 8.55 -21.94 -3.40
N LEU A 191 9.55 -22.60 -2.80
CA LEU A 191 10.33 -22.02 -1.69
C LEU A 191 11.51 -21.17 -2.16
N ASP A 192 11.87 -21.25 -3.44
CA ASP A 192 13.01 -20.53 -4.03
C ASP A 192 12.62 -19.99 -5.41
N PRO A 193 12.76 -18.67 -5.67
CA PRO A 193 12.38 -18.04 -6.94
C PRO A 193 13.06 -18.64 -8.18
N SER A 194 14.21 -19.31 -8.04
CA SER A 194 14.89 -20.00 -9.14
C SER A 194 14.08 -21.16 -9.73
N HIS A 195 13.08 -21.67 -9.01
CA HIS A 195 12.19 -22.74 -9.44
C HIS A 195 10.88 -22.24 -10.06
N ILE A 196 10.77 -20.93 -10.36
CA ILE A 196 9.52 -20.34 -10.89
C ILE A 196 9.05 -20.99 -12.19
N ASP A 197 9.97 -21.54 -12.99
CA ASP A 197 9.67 -22.24 -14.24
C ASP A 197 8.88 -23.56 -14.03
N GLU A 198 8.81 -24.06 -12.80
CA GLU A 198 8.00 -25.23 -12.44
C GLU A 198 6.50 -24.90 -12.34
N PHE A 199 6.16 -23.61 -12.18
CA PHE A 199 4.79 -23.14 -12.04
C PHE A 199 4.01 -23.28 -13.36
N LYS A 200 2.82 -23.90 -13.30
CA LYS A 200 1.99 -24.16 -14.48
C LYS A 200 0.75 -23.29 -14.51
N GLU A 201 0.28 -23.00 -15.71
CA GLU A 201 -0.99 -22.29 -15.91
C GLU A 201 -2.14 -23.02 -15.19
N GLY A 202 -2.91 -22.26 -14.38
CA GLY A 202 -4.02 -22.78 -13.58
C GLY A 202 -3.64 -23.27 -12.18
N GLU A 203 -2.37 -23.22 -11.79
CA GLU A 203 -1.94 -23.46 -10.40
C GLU A 203 -2.11 -22.21 -9.51
N ILE A 204 -2.16 -22.41 -8.20
CA ILE A 204 -2.11 -21.34 -7.18
C ILE A 204 -0.71 -21.38 -6.57
N LEU A 205 0.09 -20.34 -6.84
CA LEU A 205 1.44 -20.19 -6.30
C LEU A 205 1.36 -19.82 -4.81
N VAL A 206 2.15 -20.52 -3.99
CA VAL A 206 2.36 -20.23 -2.57
C VAL A 206 3.85 -20.18 -2.28
#